data_AF-A0A6N8S9T1-F1
#
_entry.id   AF-A0A6N8S9T1-F1
#
_cell.length_a   1.000
_cell.length_b   1.000
_cell.length_c   1.000
_cell.angle_alpha   90.00
_cell.angle_beta   90.00
_cell.angle_gamma   90.00
#
_symmetry.space_group_name_H-M   'P 1'
#
loop_
_entity.id
_entity.type
_entity.pdbx_description
1 polymer ?
#
loop_
_entity_poly.entity_id
_entity_poly.type
_entity_poly.pdbx_seq_one_letter_code
_entity_poly.pdbx_strand_id
1 'polypeptide(L)'
;MSQSPIAVFDLGKTNSKLFIVSAEGQVIDEARTRPVWREDADLRVLDDAALFHWMEDELARAVAMHGVDRMIVSGHGCTFALVAGDVLVHAILDYEQEPPADIAGRIDAMAPEFGETFSPPLPLGFNYGRHLLWLNERDPALIAKADAILAYPQFWTWKFSGRMVSEVSYLGCHSNLWAPLQDDFSSLIDRMGWRGQMPEFARAGSVVGTYAVVLDGEQSTTVAVHNGVHDSNAALYFYRSLGFSDFTLVSTGTWVIIFNPASPLEELDAARDMLANVTVDHQPVATIRFMGGREYDVASGGWVKPISSETVAAVIAKRAFALPSFAPGGPMPGHEGHFAGPPVEGEERAAVAMLYVALMTDLSLDLIGSANAIVIDGGLVKTGLYASVLAAFRSQQTVHTSSNPEGSAFGAAALVFDTIGHSPFVNDCVIAEPATLSGLDAYRREWRHHVDAMASGKRATAREMCA
;
A
#
# COMPACT_ATOMS: atom_id res chain seq x y z
N MET A 1 -3.76 24.61 26.28
CA MET A 1 -2.31 24.34 26.10
C MET A 1 -2.15 24.06 24.62
N SER A 2 -1.22 24.72 23.91
CA SER A 2 -0.97 24.33 22.51
C SER A 2 -0.43 22.90 22.51
N GLN A 3 -0.98 22.03 21.67
CA GLN A 3 -0.41 20.69 21.52
C GLN A 3 0.92 20.81 20.77
N SER A 4 1.90 19.99 21.14
CA SER A 4 3.18 19.95 20.44
C SER A 4 3.04 19.27 19.08
N PRO A 5 3.89 19.61 18.09
CA PRO A 5 3.93 18.91 16.81
C PRO A 5 4.30 17.43 16.93
N ILE A 6 3.93 16.65 15.91
CA ILE A 6 4.13 15.21 15.80
C ILE A 6 5.26 14.95 14.81
N ALA A 7 6.23 14.10 15.16
CA ALA A 7 7.15 13.50 14.20
C ALA A 7 6.51 12.25 13.57
N VAL A 8 6.27 12.28 12.27
CA VAL A 8 5.78 11.13 11.51
C VAL A 8 6.88 10.63 10.60
N PHE A 9 7.43 9.46 10.91
CA PHE A 9 8.32 8.75 10.00
C PHE A 9 7.48 7.91 9.04
N ASP A 10 7.54 8.22 7.75
CA ASP A 10 6.88 7.45 6.68
C ASP A 10 7.94 6.70 5.87
N LEU A 11 8.09 5.42 6.17
CA LEU A 11 9.20 4.57 5.72
C LEU A 11 8.78 3.73 4.52
N GLY A 12 8.97 4.27 3.32
CA GLY A 12 8.77 3.57 2.06
C GLY A 12 10.00 2.77 1.62
N LYS A 13 9.81 1.79 0.72
CA LYS A 13 10.88 0.86 0.26
C LYS A 13 12.09 1.56 -0.34
N THR A 14 11.88 2.66 -1.07
CA THR A 14 12.93 3.38 -1.82
C THR A 14 13.16 4.80 -1.34
N ASN A 15 12.27 5.32 -0.49
CA ASN A 15 12.33 6.67 0.03
C ASN A 15 11.66 6.71 1.41
N SER A 16 12.43 7.11 2.41
CA SER A 16 11.96 7.31 3.78
C SER A 16 11.85 8.81 4.04
N LYS A 17 10.77 9.23 4.68
CA LYS A 17 10.49 10.64 4.98
C LYS A 17 10.23 10.82 6.46
N LEU A 18 10.58 12.00 6.97
CA LEU A 18 10.07 12.54 8.22
C LEU A 18 9.20 13.74 7.88
N PHE A 19 8.00 13.79 8.45
CA PHE A 19 7.15 14.98 8.46
C PHE A 19 6.93 15.46 9.88
N ILE A 20 7.06 16.77 10.09
CA ILE A 20 6.65 17.39 11.35
C ILE A 20 5.28 18.03 11.14
N VAL A 21 4.27 17.46 11.79
CA VAL A 21 2.87 17.89 11.67
C VAL A 21 2.49 18.73 12.88
N SER A 22 2.12 19.99 12.67
CA SER A 22 1.69 20.90 13.73
C SER A 22 0.35 20.48 14.35
N ALA A 23 -0.01 21.07 15.49
CA ALA A 23 -1.31 20.86 16.12
C ALA A 23 -2.51 21.26 15.25
N GLU A 24 -2.29 22.08 14.22
CA GLU A 24 -3.27 22.50 13.22
C GLU A 24 -3.29 21.59 11.99
N GLY A 25 -2.58 20.45 12.02
CA GLY A 25 -2.56 19.48 10.94
C GLY A 25 -1.76 19.95 9.71
N GLN A 26 -0.85 20.91 9.88
CA GLN A 26 0.01 21.41 8.80
C GLN A 26 1.40 20.80 8.87
N VAL A 27 1.99 20.46 7.72
CA VAL A 27 3.41 20.09 7.66
C VAL A 27 4.25 21.36 7.81
N ILE A 28 5.03 21.43 8.88
CA ILE A 28 5.89 22.58 9.19
C ILE A 28 7.38 22.31 8.91
N ASP A 29 7.76 21.05 8.71
CA ASP A 29 9.10 20.64 8.34
C ASP A 29 9.10 19.23 7.72
N GLU A 30 10.09 18.94 6.88
CA GLU A 30 10.29 17.63 6.28
C GLU A 30 11.78 17.27 6.12
N ALA A 31 12.09 15.99 6.23
CA ALA A 31 13.40 15.45 5.88
C ALA A 31 13.23 14.13 5.10
N ARG A 32 14.25 13.76 4.34
CA ARG A 32 14.19 12.61 3.42
C ARG A 32 15.52 11.87 3.41
N THR A 33 15.45 10.56 3.34
CA THR A 33 16.60 9.68 3.09
C THR A 33 16.21 8.54 2.17
N ARG A 34 17.18 7.74 1.75
CA ARG A 34 16.96 6.50 1.01
C ARG A 34 17.44 5.32 1.87
N PRO A 35 16.59 4.33 2.16
CA PRO A 35 17.04 3.12 2.82
C PRO A 35 18.09 2.42 1.96
N VAL A 36 19.14 1.91 2.61
CA VAL A 36 20.22 1.19 1.95
C VAL A 36 19.93 -0.31 2.04
N TRP A 37 19.77 -0.95 0.89
CA TRP A 37 19.64 -2.40 0.77
C TRP A 37 20.96 -2.97 0.29
N ARG A 38 21.60 -3.80 1.12
CA ARG A 38 22.94 -4.36 0.88
C ARG A 38 22.87 -5.86 0.62
N GLU A 39 23.83 -6.36 -0.15
CA GLU A 39 24.03 -7.79 -0.31
C GLU A 39 24.75 -8.34 0.93
N ASP A 40 24.20 -9.41 1.51
CA ASP A 40 24.76 -10.18 2.61
C ASP A 40 24.73 -11.67 2.23
N ALA A 41 25.88 -12.16 1.77
CA ALA A 41 26.01 -13.45 1.09
C ALA A 41 25.04 -13.59 -0.09
N ASP A 42 24.04 -14.47 0.00
CA ASP A 42 23.01 -14.71 -1.01
C ASP A 42 21.69 -14.01 -0.69
N LEU A 43 21.64 -13.19 0.35
CA LEU A 43 20.47 -12.44 0.79
C LEU A 43 20.67 -10.95 0.56
N ARG A 44 19.61 -10.24 0.22
CA ARG A 44 19.57 -8.78 0.20
C ARG A 44 18.85 -8.30 1.45
N VAL A 45 19.51 -7.44 2.21
CA VAL A 45 19.05 -7.03 3.55
C VAL A 45 19.11 -5.53 3.74
N LEU A 46 18.27 -5.01 4.63
CA LEU A 46 18.26 -3.60 5.02
C LEU A 46 19.48 -3.28 5.89
N ASP A 47 20.14 -2.15 5.63
CA ASP A 47 21.02 -1.50 6.60
C ASP A 47 20.18 -0.76 7.64
N ASP A 48 19.64 -1.51 8.60
CA ASP A 48 18.72 -1.00 9.62
C ASP A 48 19.41 0.01 10.54
N ALA A 49 20.70 -0.19 10.83
CA ALA A 49 21.50 0.73 11.65
C ALA A 49 21.65 2.11 11.00
N ALA A 50 21.93 2.17 9.70
CA ALA A 50 22.04 3.45 8.99
C ALA A 50 20.70 4.21 8.96
N LEU A 51 19.59 3.50 8.75
CA LEU A 51 18.26 4.11 8.79
C LEU A 51 17.89 4.56 10.21
N PHE A 52 18.22 3.75 11.24
CA PHE A 52 17.96 4.09 12.63
C PHE A 52 18.70 5.35 13.07
N HIS A 53 20.01 5.46 12.79
CA HIS A 53 20.79 6.66 13.12
C HIS A 53 20.21 7.90 12.45
N TRP A 54 19.79 7.81 11.18
CA TRP A 54 19.11 8.92 10.52
C TRP A 54 17.80 9.31 11.24
N MET A 55 17.00 8.33 11.68
CA MET A 55 15.78 8.61 12.44
C MET A 55 16.07 9.26 13.80
N GLU A 56 17.12 8.81 14.50
CA GLU A 56 17.54 9.41 15.78
C GLU A 56 18.00 10.86 15.59
N ASP A 57 18.85 11.13 14.61
CA ASP A 57 19.36 12.47 14.29
C ASP A 57 18.21 13.42 13.91
N GLU A 58 17.31 12.98 13.04
CA GLU A 58 16.18 13.79 12.59
C GLU A 58 15.14 14.01 13.69
N LEU A 59 14.92 13.03 14.58
CA LEU A 59 14.07 13.21 15.75
C LEU A 59 14.69 14.24 16.70
N ALA A 60 16.00 14.16 16.99
CA ALA A 60 16.70 15.12 17.83
C ALA A 60 16.61 16.54 17.26
N ARG A 61 16.81 16.69 15.95
CA ARG A 61 16.64 17.96 15.24
C ARG A 61 15.21 18.49 15.35
N ALA A 62 14.21 17.64 15.13
CA ALA A 62 12.80 18.04 15.19
C ALA A 62 12.37 18.47 16.60
N VAL A 63 12.85 17.77 17.62
CA VAL A 63 12.65 18.13 19.03
C VAL A 63 13.27 19.49 19.34
N ALA A 64 14.53 19.71 18.96
CA ALA A 64 15.24 20.97 19.21
C ALA A 64 14.59 22.17 18.51
N MET A 65 14.14 21.98 17.25
CA MET A 65 13.61 23.08 16.43
C MET A 65 12.13 23.36 16.68
N HIS A 66 11.32 22.32 16.88
CA HIS A 66 9.86 22.43 16.86
C HIS A 66 9.19 21.99 18.17
N GLY A 67 9.95 21.51 19.15
CA GLY A 67 9.39 21.05 20.41
C GLY A 67 8.50 19.81 20.27
N VAL A 68 8.83 18.94 19.31
CA VAL A 68 8.17 17.64 19.13
C VAL A 68 8.24 16.86 20.44
N ASP A 69 7.10 16.33 20.87
CA ASP A 69 6.99 15.51 22.09
C ASP A 69 6.46 14.11 21.83
N ARG A 70 6.19 13.77 20.56
CA ARG A 70 5.66 12.46 20.16
C ARG A 70 6.06 12.07 18.76
N MET A 71 6.14 10.76 18.53
CA MET A 71 6.45 10.19 17.23
C MET A 71 5.58 8.97 16.90
N ILE A 72 5.37 8.76 15.61
CA ILE A 72 4.75 7.55 15.05
C ILE A 72 5.49 7.13 13.77
N VAL A 73 5.44 5.84 13.47
CA VAL A 73 6.00 5.25 12.25
C VAL A 73 4.88 4.70 11.37
N SER A 74 4.81 5.16 10.12
CA SER A 74 4.13 4.50 9.00
C SER A 74 5.17 3.75 8.19
N GLY A 75 4.84 2.55 7.68
CA GLY A 75 5.78 1.78 6.88
C GLY A 75 5.13 0.90 5.83
N HIS A 76 5.90 0.63 4.77
CA HIS A 76 5.49 -0.28 3.71
C HIS A 76 5.25 -1.71 4.22
N GLY A 77 4.41 -2.47 3.49
CA GLY A 77 4.09 -3.86 3.79
C GLY A 77 5.23 -4.86 3.56
N CYS A 78 4.93 -6.14 3.80
CA CYS A 78 5.74 -7.30 3.43
C CYS A 78 7.11 -7.42 4.10
N THR A 79 7.36 -6.73 5.22
CA THR A 79 8.67 -6.72 5.88
C THR A 79 8.54 -6.99 7.36
N PHE A 80 9.52 -7.72 7.89
CA PHE A 80 9.55 -8.15 9.27
C PHE A 80 10.94 -8.20 9.86
N ALA A 81 10.99 -8.18 11.18
CA ALA A 81 12.18 -8.33 11.98
C ALA A 81 12.00 -9.52 12.93
N LEU A 82 13.05 -10.32 13.06
CA LEU A 82 13.17 -11.32 14.12
C LEU A 82 14.05 -10.70 15.21
N VAL A 83 13.51 -10.46 16.40
CA VAL A 83 14.23 -9.79 17.49
C VAL A 83 14.39 -10.69 18.69
N ALA A 84 15.50 -10.52 19.41
CA ALA A 84 15.74 -11.14 20.72
C ALA A 84 16.50 -10.15 21.60
N GLY A 85 16.00 -9.88 22.80
CA GLY A 85 16.53 -8.84 23.67
C GLY A 85 16.48 -7.46 23.00
N ASP A 86 17.64 -6.90 22.70
CA ASP A 86 17.88 -5.60 22.05
C ASP A 86 18.48 -5.71 20.64
N VAL A 87 18.57 -6.93 20.09
CA VAL A 87 19.22 -7.21 18.80
C VAL A 87 18.29 -7.88 17.78
N LEU A 88 18.64 -7.75 16.50
CA LEU A 88 18.11 -8.58 15.43
C LEU A 88 18.73 -9.97 15.46
N VAL A 89 17.91 -11.01 15.39
CA VAL A 89 18.32 -12.41 15.21
C VAL A 89 18.74 -12.68 13.76
N HIS A 90 18.17 -11.91 12.83
CA HIS A 90 18.49 -11.95 11.41
C HIS A 90 18.33 -10.54 10.83
N ALA A 91 19.19 -10.15 9.89
CA ALA A 91 19.06 -8.88 9.19
C ALA A 91 17.72 -8.82 8.42
N ILE A 92 17.07 -7.66 8.37
CA ILE A 92 15.75 -7.53 7.75
C ILE A 92 15.86 -7.81 6.25
N LEU A 93 15.11 -8.81 5.77
CA LEU A 93 15.12 -9.21 4.37
C LEU A 93 14.48 -8.17 3.44
N ASP A 94 15.04 -8.04 2.24
CA ASP A 94 14.38 -7.35 1.13
C ASP A 94 13.24 -8.21 0.58
N TYR A 95 12.01 -7.77 0.78
CA TYR A 95 10.82 -8.44 0.26
C TYR A 95 10.78 -8.53 -1.28
N GLU A 96 11.64 -7.82 -2.01
CA GLU A 96 11.76 -7.93 -3.47
C GLU A 96 12.69 -9.07 -3.91
N GLN A 97 13.12 -9.93 -2.97
CA GLN A 97 13.93 -11.11 -3.27
C GLN A 97 13.08 -12.38 -3.44
N GLU A 98 13.33 -13.14 -4.52
CA GLU A 98 12.73 -14.44 -4.76
C GLU A 98 13.47 -15.55 -3.98
N PRO A 99 12.78 -16.37 -3.16
CA PRO A 99 13.34 -17.60 -2.65
C PRO A 99 13.80 -18.53 -3.79
N PRO A 100 14.89 -19.31 -3.61
CA PRO A 100 15.34 -20.30 -4.58
C PRO A 100 14.20 -21.23 -5.03
N ALA A 101 14.14 -21.56 -6.33
CA ALA A 101 13.00 -22.26 -6.92
C ALA A 101 12.67 -23.61 -6.27
N ASP A 102 13.70 -24.34 -5.81
CA ASP A 102 13.51 -25.61 -5.10
C ASP A 102 12.87 -25.40 -3.72
N ILE A 103 13.19 -24.29 -3.03
CA ILE A 103 12.58 -23.90 -1.75
C ILE A 103 11.17 -23.36 -1.99
N ALA A 104 11.00 -22.45 -2.96
CA ALA A 104 9.73 -21.82 -3.32
C ALA A 104 8.60 -22.85 -3.47
N GLY A 105 8.83 -23.91 -4.26
CA GLY A 105 7.83 -24.96 -4.46
C GLY A 105 7.41 -25.71 -3.17
N ARG A 106 8.27 -25.78 -2.16
CA ARG A 106 7.95 -26.40 -0.86
C ARG A 106 7.17 -25.43 0.04
N ILE A 107 7.65 -24.19 0.16
CA ILE A 107 7.04 -23.19 1.06
C ILE A 107 5.69 -22.69 0.53
N ASP A 108 5.53 -22.59 -0.79
CA ASP A 108 4.28 -22.11 -1.40
C ASP A 108 3.14 -23.10 -1.15
N ALA A 109 3.44 -24.40 -1.08
CA ALA A 109 2.48 -25.44 -0.70
C ALA A 109 2.09 -25.42 0.78
N MET A 110 2.78 -24.64 1.62
CA MET A 110 2.46 -24.48 3.04
C MET A 110 1.58 -23.26 3.33
N ALA A 111 1.36 -22.39 2.34
CA ALA A 111 0.49 -21.23 2.51
C ALA A 111 -0.95 -21.67 2.85
N PRO A 112 -1.67 -20.91 3.70
CA PRO A 112 -3.09 -21.14 3.94
C PRO A 112 -3.90 -21.03 2.65
N GLU A 113 -5.07 -21.68 2.65
CA GLU A 113 -6.04 -21.52 1.57
C GLU A 113 -6.48 -20.06 1.45
N PHE A 114 -6.73 -19.61 0.21
CA PHE A 114 -7.17 -18.23 -0.03
C PHE A 114 -8.45 -17.87 0.73
N GLY A 115 -9.40 -18.80 0.86
CA GLY A 115 -10.65 -18.56 1.59
C GLY A 115 -10.47 -18.35 3.11
N GLU A 116 -9.29 -18.64 3.66
CA GLU A 116 -8.97 -18.40 5.07
C GLU A 116 -8.40 -16.99 5.28
N THR A 117 -7.43 -16.60 4.46
CA THR A 117 -6.61 -15.39 4.67
C THR A 117 -6.93 -14.27 3.69
N PHE A 118 -7.59 -14.58 2.58
CA PHE A 118 -7.77 -13.71 1.42
C PHE A 118 -6.45 -13.11 0.91
N SER A 119 -5.37 -13.85 1.10
CA SER A 119 -4.02 -13.50 0.68
C SER A 119 -3.67 -14.33 -0.56
N PRO A 120 -3.65 -13.74 -1.77
CA PRO A 120 -3.33 -14.48 -2.98
C PRO A 120 -1.84 -14.90 -2.96
N PRO A 121 -1.48 -15.95 -3.71
CA PRO A 121 -0.07 -16.31 -3.90
C PRO A 121 0.62 -15.21 -4.71
N LEU A 122 1.58 -14.53 -4.10
CA LEU A 122 2.35 -13.47 -4.73
C LEU A 122 3.84 -13.88 -4.86
N PRO A 123 4.54 -13.40 -5.90
CA PRO A 123 5.96 -13.68 -6.09
C PRO A 123 6.81 -12.96 -5.04
N LEU A 124 8.12 -13.24 -5.01
CA LEU A 124 9.09 -12.60 -4.10
C LEU A 124 8.66 -12.75 -2.63
N GLY A 125 8.96 -11.78 -1.78
CA GLY A 125 8.47 -11.70 -0.40
C GLY A 125 7.14 -10.96 -0.27
N PHE A 126 6.34 -10.82 -1.33
CA PHE A 126 5.11 -10.03 -1.27
C PHE A 126 4.02 -10.61 -0.35
N ASN A 127 4.15 -11.88 0.05
CA ASN A 127 3.49 -12.38 1.24
C ASN A 127 4.53 -12.47 2.37
N TYR A 128 4.30 -11.74 3.47
CA TYR A 128 5.12 -11.77 4.69
C TYR A 128 5.50 -13.20 5.11
N GLY A 129 4.49 -14.09 5.21
CA GLY A 129 4.67 -15.46 5.65
C GLY A 129 5.50 -16.32 4.69
N ARG A 130 5.58 -15.96 3.41
CA ARG A 130 6.42 -16.65 2.42
C ARG A 130 7.91 -16.47 2.75
N HIS A 131 8.33 -15.25 3.07
CA HIS A 131 9.72 -15.00 3.50
C HIS A 131 10.00 -15.54 4.89
N LEU A 132 9.03 -15.57 5.80
CA LEU A 132 9.19 -16.21 7.10
C LEU A 132 9.39 -17.74 6.96
N LEU A 133 8.62 -18.39 6.08
CA LEU A 133 8.81 -19.79 5.71
C LEU A 133 10.16 -20.03 5.04
N TRP A 134 10.61 -19.11 4.17
CA TRP A 134 11.93 -19.20 3.55
C TRP A 134 13.05 -19.18 4.59
N LEU A 135 13.01 -18.25 5.55
CA LEU A 135 13.98 -18.21 6.65
C LEU A 135 13.91 -19.48 7.52
N ASN A 136 12.71 -19.99 7.79
CA ASN A 136 12.52 -21.23 8.53
C ASN A 136 13.12 -22.46 7.82
N GLU A 137 12.99 -22.56 6.49
CA GLU A 137 13.63 -23.62 5.70
C GLU A 137 15.16 -23.51 5.70
N ARG A 138 15.70 -22.29 5.74
CA ARG A 138 17.15 -22.05 5.77
C ARG A 138 17.78 -22.40 7.12
N ASP A 139 17.15 -21.97 8.20
CA ASP A 139 17.55 -22.29 9.58
C ASP A 139 16.30 -22.40 10.48
N PRO A 140 15.80 -23.62 10.73
CA PRO A 140 14.64 -23.84 11.61
C PRO A 140 14.86 -23.34 13.04
N ALA A 141 16.11 -23.23 13.49
CA ALA A 141 16.42 -22.72 14.81
C ALA A 141 16.38 -21.18 14.87
N LEU A 142 16.30 -20.48 13.73
CA LEU A 142 16.34 -19.02 13.67
C LEU A 142 15.13 -18.39 14.36
N ILE A 143 13.92 -18.81 13.98
CA ILE A 143 12.68 -18.27 14.55
C ILE A 143 12.55 -18.68 16.02
N ALA A 144 13.00 -19.88 16.38
CA ALA A 144 12.99 -20.34 17.77
C ALA A 144 13.90 -19.52 18.70
N LYS A 145 14.90 -18.81 18.17
CA LYS A 145 15.77 -17.89 18.94
C LYS A 145 15.15 -16.50 19.11
N ALA A 146 14.11 -16.16 18.35
CA ALA A 146 13.47 -14.85 18.43
C ALA A 146 12.50 -14.82 19.62
N ASP A 147 12.57 -13.73 20.39
CA ASP A 147 11.55 -13.39 21.38
C ASP A 147 10.28 -12.91 20.68
N ALA A 148 10.43 -12.21 19.54
CA ALA A 148 9.32 -11.69 18.76
C ALA A 148 9.59 -11.65 17.26
N ILE A 149 8.51 -11.81 16.50
CA ILE A 149 8.39 -11.47 15.09
C ILE A 149 7.65 -10.13 15.01
N LEU A 150 8.36 -9.08 14.61
CA LEU A 150 7.81 -7.73 14.52
C LEU A 150 7.57 -7.33 13.06
N ALA A 151 6.39 -6.79 12.78
CA ALA A 151 6.12 -6.06 11.54
C ALA A 151 7.01 -4.82 11.41
N TYR A 152 7.18 -4.31 10.18
CA TYR A 152 8.15 -3.24 9.91
C TYR A 152 7.95 -1.96 10.73
N PRO A 153 6.76 -1.34 10.83
CA PRO A 153 6.56 -0.18 11.72
C PRO A 153 6.82 -0.52 13.19
N GLN A 154 6.39 -1.71 13.62
CA GLN A 154 6.54 -2.19 15.00
C GLN A 154 8.01 -2.44 15.37
N PHE A 155 8.85 -2.86 14.43
CA PHE A 155 10.30 -2.94 14.63
C PHE A 155 10.89 -1.58 15.00
N TRP A 156 10.54 -0.52 14.27
CA TRP A 156 11.02 0.83 14.59
C TRP A 156 10.42 1.37 15.89
N THR A 157 9.12 1.17 16.11
CA THR A 157 8.48 1.49 17.39
C THR A 157 9.18 0.78 18.55
N TRP A 158 9.58 -0.49 18.40
CA TRP A 158 10.36 -1.23 19.40
C TRP A 158 11.75 -0.63 19.59
N LYS A 159 12.47 -0.27 18.52
CA LYS A 159 13.79 0.40 18.63
C LYS A 159 13.75 1.68 19.48
N PHE A 160 12.67 2.44 19.39
CA PHE A 160 12.49 3.67 20.17
C PHE A 160 11.86 3.45 21.56
N SER A 161 11.00 2.45 21.74
CA SER A 161 10.23 2.27 22.99
C SER A 161 10.70 1.12 23.88
N GLY A 162 11.47 0.18 23.32
CA GLY A 162 11.79 -1.12 23.92
C GLY A 162 10.60 -2.08 24.01
N ARG A 163 9.39 -1.69 23.59
CA ARG A 163 8.19 -2.51 23.72
C ARG A 163 7.89 -3.28 22.43
N MET A 164 7.79 -4.60 22.56
CA MET A 164 7.35 -5.49 21.49
C MET A 164 5.82 -5.52 21.45
N VAL A 165 5.22 -5.09 20.35
CA VAL A 165 3.76 -5.13 20.10
C VAL A 165 3.49 -5.50 18.65
N SER A 166 2.29 -6.02 18.40
CA SER A 166 1.75 -6.24 17.06
C SER A 166 0.70 -5.19 16.72
N GLU A 167 0.43 -5.00 15.43
CA GLU A 167 -0.65 -4.16 14.93
C GLU A 167 -1.37 -4.90 13.79
N VAL A 168 -2.71 -4.98 13.90
CA VAL A 168 -3.54 -5.84 13.06
C VAL A 168 -3.54 -5.40 11.61
N SER A 169 -3.51 -4.09 11.35
CA SER A 169 -3.61 -3.57 9.99
C SER A 169 -2.40 -3.93 9.12
N TYR A 170 -1.24 -4.16 9.75
CA TYR A 170 -0.06 -4.67 9.07
C TYR A 170 -0.14 -6.17 8.80
N LEU A 171 -0.51 -6.96 9.81
CA LEU A 171 -0.64 -8.42 9.65
C LEU A 171 -1.80 -8.80 8.71
N GLY A 172 -2.83 -7.96 8.63
CA GLY A 172 -3.94 -8.14 7.69
C GLY A 172 -3.61 -7.84 6.23
N CYS A 173 -2.43 -7.31 5.91
CA CYS A 173 -2.03 -6.94 4.55
C CYS A 173 -1.41 -8.13 3.80
N HIS A 174 -2.27 -8.97 3.20
CA HIS A 174 -1.89 -10.13 2.35
C HIS A 174 -0.65 -10.89 2.84
N SER A 175 -0.60 -11.17 4.15
CA SER A 175 0.59 -11.64 4.83
C SER A 175 0.70 -13.16 4.90
N ASN A 176 -0.38 -13.89 4.62
CA ASN A 176 -0.60 -15.30 5.00
C ASN A 176 -0.64 -15.57 6.52
N LEU A 177 -0.46 -14.56 7.39
CA LEU A 177 -0.35 -14.73 8.84
C LEU A 177 -1.64 -14.41 9.61
N TRP A 178 -2.62 -13.80 8.94
CA TRP A 178 -3.87 -13.36 9.54
C TRP A 178 -5.07 -13.96 8.81
N ALA A 179 -6.11 -14.35 9.55
CA ALA A 179 -7.39 -14.81 9.04
C ALA A 179 -8.46 -13.72 9.29
N PRO A 180 -8.74 -12.83 8.32
CA PRO A 180 -9.52 -11.62 8.56
C PRO A 180 -10.92 -11.86 9.12
N LEU A 181 -11.61 -12.92 8.68
CA LEU A 181 -12.96 -13.25 9.16
C LEU A 181 -12.99 -13.82 10.58
N GLN A 182 -11.87 -14.37 11.05
CA GLN A 182 -11.72 -14.92 12.39
C GLN A 182 -11.18 -13.88 13.37
N ASP A 183 -10.65 -12.77 12.86
CA ASP A 183 -9.94 -11.73 13.64
C ASP A 183 -8.85 -12.35 14.53
N ASP A 184 -8.12 -13.32 13.97
CA ASP A 184 -7.06 -14.07 14.65
C ASP A 184 -5.96 -14.47 13.65
N PHE A 185 -4.86 -15.00 14.17
CA PHE A 185 -3.79 -15.57 13.36
C PHE A 185 -4.29 -16.70 12.45
N SER A 186 -3.66 -16.84 11.29
CA SER A 186 -3.97 -17.93 10.36
C SER A 186 -3.44 -19.27 10.84
N SER A 187 -3.93 -20.33 10.20
CA SER A 187 -3.50 -21.71 10.37
C SER A 187 -2.00 -21.92 10.08
N LEU A 188 -1.35 -20.99 9.37
CA LEU A 188 0.10 -21.03 9.15
C LEU A 188 0.86 -20.77 10.47
N ILE A 189 0.45 -19.76 11.23
CA ILE A 189 1.09 -19.42 12.52
C ILE A 189 0.99 -20.60 13.48
N ASP A 190 -0.20 -21.21 13.59
CA ASP A 190 -0.45 -22.34 14.48
C ASP A 190 0.34 -23.59 14.05
N ARG A 191 0.32 -23.92 12.76
CA ARG A 191 1.02 -25.09 12.20
C ARG A 191 2.53 -25.00 12.39
N MET A 192 3.08 -23.79 12.29
CA MET A 192 4.51 -23.54 12.46
C MET A 192 4.90 -23.31 13.93
N GLY A 193 3.93 -23.21 14.84
CA GLY A 193 4.18 -22.97 16.26
C GLY A 193 4.71 -21.56 16.56
N TRP A 194 4.46 -20.59 15.68
CA TRP A 194 4.99 -19.23 15.79
C TRP A 194 4.18 -18.30 16.70
N ARG A 195 3.04 -18.77 17.21
CA ARG A 195 2.13 -17.95 18.03
C ARG A 195 2.81 -17.38 19.28
N GLY A 196 3.76 -18.11 19.86
CA GLY A 196 4.54 -17.65 21.02
C GLY A 196 5.49 -16.50 20.72
N GLN A 197 5.86 -16.28 19.45
CA GLN A 197 6.70 -15.19 18.99
C GLN A 197 5.89 -14.02 18.42
N MET A 198 4.55 -14.07 18.44
CA MET A 198 3.72 -12.94 18.03
C MET A 198 3.36 -12.10 19.26
N PRO A 199 3.85 -10.87 19.41
CA PRO A 199 3.54 -10.04 20.56
C PRO A 199 2.05 -9.69 20.67
N GLU A 200 1.65 -9.26 21.87
CA GLU A 200 0.32 -8.70 22.12
C GLU A 200 0.01 -7.52 21.18
N PHE A 201 -1.27 -7.37 20.84
CA PHE A 201 -1.73 -6.28 19.98
C PHE A 201 -1.86 -4.96 20.75
N ALA A 202 -1.43 -3.88 20.12
CA ALA A 202 -1.76 -2.53 20.51
C ALA A 202 -2.35 -1.79 19.31
N ARG A 203 -3.38 -0.97 19.50
CA ARG A 203 -3.96 -0.20 18.39
C ARG A 203 -2.92 0.78 17.84
N ALA A 204 -2.88 0.94 16.51
CA ALA A 204 -2.12 2.02 15.89
C ALA A 204 -2.49 3.40 16.51
N GLY A 205 -1.49 4.23 16.74
CA GLY A 205 -1.66 5.53 17.42
C GLY A 205 -1.72 5.46 18.95
N SER A 206 -1.80 4.28 19.59
CA SER A 206 -1.67 4.19 21.06
C SER A 206 -0.24 4.44 21.51
N VAL A 207 -0.03 5.04 22.70
CA VAL A 207 1.31 5.21 23.28
C VAL A 207 1.81 3.86 23.79
N VAL A 208 2.97 3.42 23.31
CA VAL A 208 3.56 2.12 23.68
C VAL A 208 4.86 2.25 24.47
N GLY A 209 5.44 3.45 24.52
CA GLY A 209 6.56 3.76 25.41
C GLY A 209 7.05 5.19 25.20
N THR A 210 8.29 5.42 25.60
CA THR A 210 8.93 6.73 25.51
C THR A 210 10.38 6.58 25.12
N TYR A 211 10.91 7.55 24.37
CA TYR A 211 12.31 7.61 23.98
C TYR A 211 12.97 8.88 24.56
N ALA A 212 14.16 8.74 25.12
CA ALA A 212 14.94 9.86 25.64
C ALA A 212 15.78 10.45 24.50
N VAL A 213 15.48 11.69 24.13
CA VAL A 213 16.22 12.45 23.12
C VAL A 213 17.22 13.35 23.83
N VAL A 214 18.50 13.20 23.51
CA VAL A 214 19.58 14.05 24.02
C VAL A 214 19.75 15.25 23.09
N LEU A 215 19.64 16.46 23.63
CA LEU A 215 19.82 17.72 22.92
C LEU A 215 21.20 18.31 23.22
N ASP A 216 21.57 19.33 22.45
CA ASP A 216 22.80 20.09 22.67
C ASP A 216 22.87 20.61 24.12
N GLY A 217 24.00 20.36 24.78
CA GLY A 217 24.22 20.76 26.18
C GLY A 217 23.77 19.75 27.24
N GLU A 218 23.64 18.47 26.89
CA GLU A 218 23.26 17.35 27.79
C GLU A 218 21.84 17.45 28.38
N GLN A 219 21.00 18.35 27.87
CA GLN A 219 19.59 18.38 28.23
C GLN A 219 18.88 17.22 27.51
N SER A 220 18.20 16.36 28.27
CA SER A 220 17.34 15.33 27.70
C SER A 220 15.87 15.74 27.77
N THR A 221 15.12 15.36 26.75
CA THR A 221 13.67 15.40 26.76
C THR A 221 13.10 14.05 26.37
N THR A 222 11.86 13.81 26.75
CA THR A 222 11.19 12.53 26.50
C THR A 222 10.15 12.70 25.41
N VAL A 223 10.22 11.84 24.40
CA VAL A 223 9.26 11.76 23.30
C VAL A 223 8.37 10.54 23.52
N ALA A 224 7.05 10.71 23.45
CA ALA A 224 6.11 9.60 23.45
C ALA A 224 6.18 8.82 22.13
N VAL A 225 6.33 7.50 22.22
CA VAL A 225 6.39 6.61 21.06
C VAL A 225 5.03 5.96 20.89
N HIS A 226 4.39 6.22 19.75
CA HIS A 226 3.10 5.63 19.39
C HIS A 226 3.29 4.35 18.57
N ASN A 227 2.35 3.40 18.68
CA ASN A 227 2.36 2.21 17.85
C ASN A 227 2.17 2.60 16.38
N GLY A 228 3.05 2.09 15.53
CA GLY A 228 3.04 2.36 14.09
C GLY A 228 1.91 1.69 13.33
N VAL A 229 1.85 1.95 12.02
CA VAL A 229 0.77 1.51 11.13
C VAL A 229 1.28 1.17 9.73
N HIS A 230 0.57 0.30 9.02
CA HIS A 230 0.81 0.06 7.59
C HIS A 230 0.43 1.28 6.75
N ASP A 231 1.28 1.68 5.80
CA ASP A 231 1.14 2.91 5.01
C ASP A 231 -0.24 3.08 4.34
N SER A 232 -0.75 2.03 3.72
CA SER A 232 -2.00 2.06 2.98
C SER A 232 -3.21 2.11 3.91
N ASN A 233 -3.08 1.49 5.10
CA ASN A 233 -4.09 1.60 6.15
C ASN A 233 -4.08 2.98 6.80
N ALA A 234 -2.91 3.62 6.90
CA ALA A 234 -2.81 5.00 7.32
C ALA A 234 -3.55 5.92 6.34
N ALA A 235 -3.30 5.77 5.03
CA ALA A 235 -4.02 6.53 4.00
C ALA A 235 -5.55 6.31 4.06
N LEU A 236 -6.00 5.06 4.22
CA LEU A 236 -7.43 4.77 4.42
C LEU A 236 -7.99 5.45 5.68
N TYR A 237 -7.26 5.39 6.79
CA TYR A 237 -7.65 6.03 8.04
C TYR A 237 -7.71 7.56 7.91
N PHE A 238 -6.80 8.18 7.15
CA PHE A 238 -6.81 9.62 6.91
C PHE A 238 -8.15 10.08 6.35
N TYR A 239 -8.63 9.46 5.27
CA TYR A 239 -9.91 9.83 4.67
C TYR A 239 -11.09 9.53 5.58
N ARG A 240 -11.03 8.45 6.38
CA ARG A 240 -12.04 8.21 7.44
C ARG A 240 -12.08 9.33 8.47
N SER A 241 -10.91 9.84 8.89
CA SER A 241 -10.80 10.95 9.84
C SER A 241 -11.35 12.27 9.29
N LEU A 242 -11.39 12.44 7.96
CA LEU A 242 -12.01 13.57 7.27
C LEU A 242 -13.56 13.47 7.16
N GLY A 243 -14.15 12.40 7.72
CA GLY A 243 -15.60 12.19 7.73
C GLY A 243 -16.13 11.27 6.63
N PHE A 244 -15.27 10.67 5.79
CA PHE A 244 -15.71 9.65 4.84
C PHE A 244 -16.00 8.34 5.57
N SER A 245 -17.27 7.92 5.57
CA SER A 245 -17.72 6.70 6.27
C SER A 245 -18.17 5.56 5.34
N ASP A 246 -18.64 5.89 4.14
CA ASP A 246 -19.02 4.94 3.10
C ASP A 246 -18.37 5.36 1.77
N PHE A 247 -17.18 4.83 1.51
CA PHE A 247 -16.40 5.19 0.33
C PHE A 247 -15.45 4.06 -0.10
N THR A 248 -15.06 4.11 -1.37
CA THR A 248 -13.96 3.36 -1.95
C THR A 248 -12.74 4.28 -2.08
N LEU A 249 -11.62 3.90 -1.48
CA LEU A 249 -10.34 4.60 -1.68
C LEU A 249 -9.63 4.04 -2.90
N VAL A 250 -9.28 4.91 -3.85
CA VAL A 250 -8.41 4.60 -5.00
C VAL A 250 -7.08 5.30 -4.77
N SER A 251 -6.13 4.59 -4.17
CA SER A 251 -4.76 5.08 -4.00
C SER A 251 -3.99 4.90 -5.31
N THR A 252 -3.34 5.94 -5.79
CA THR A 252 -2.66 5.99 -7.07
C THR A 252 -1.17 6.30 -6.91
N GLY A 253 -0.32 5.34 -7.27
CA GLY A 253 1.13 5.47 -7.32
C GLY A 253 1.70 4.52 -8.37
N THR A 254 2.84 3.89 -8.09
CA THR A 254 3.35 2.77 -8.90
C THR A 254 2.27 1.69 -9.06
N TRP A 255 1.56 1.42 -7.97
CA TRP A 255 0.35 0.62 -7.93
C TRP A 255 -0.88 1.53 -7.84
N VAL A 256 -1.96 1.09 -8.48
CA VAL A 256 -3.32 1.51 -8.14
C VAL A 256 -3.87 0.46 -7.20
N ILE A 257 -4.24 0.87 -6.00
CA ILE A 257 -4.80 0.01 -4.96
C ILE A 257 -6.16 0.56 -4.58
N ILE A 258 -7.18 -0.28 -4.67
CA ILE A 258 -8.57 0.08 -4.47
C ILE A 258 -9.09 -0.66 -3.24
N PHE A 259 -9.42 0.09 -2.19
CA PHE A 259 -9.98 -0.42 -0.94
C PHE A 259 -11.47 -0.12 -0.91
N ASN A 260 -12.32 -1.13 -0.68
CA ASN A 260 -13.74 -0.89 -0.45
C ASN A 260 -14.22 -1.64 0.82
N PRO A 261 -14.39 -0.94 1.95
CA PRO A 261 -14.90 -1.52 3.19
C PRO A 261 -16.34 -2.06 3.09
N ALA A 262 -17.12 -1.63 2.10
CA ALA A 262 -18.50 -2.10 1.88
C ALA A 262 -18.59 -3.37 1.03
N SER A 263 -17.49 -3.77 0.40
CA SER A 263 -17.48 -4.93 -0.50
C SER A 263 -17.32 -6.24 0.28
N PRO A 264 -18.15 -7.26 -0.01
CA PRO A 264 -18.05 -8.58 0.61
C PRO A 264 -16.74 -9.28 0.22
N LEU A 265 -16.13 -10.01 1.16
CA LEU A 265 -14.88 -10.74 0.89
C LEU A 265 -15.11 -12.00 0.04
N GLU A 266 -16.29 -12.60 0.10
CA GLU A 266 -16.66 -13.80 -0.67
C GLU A 266 -16.65 -13.58 -2.19
N GLU A 267 -16.70 -12.33 -2.65
CA GLU A 267 -16.61 -11.97 -4.08
C GLU A 267 -15.16 -11.80 -4.56
N LEU A 268 -14.16 -11.89 -3.67
CA LEU A 268 -12.76 -11.75 -4.04
C LEU A 268 -12.28 -12.95 -4.87
N ASP A 269 -11.67 -12.67 -6.01
CA ASP A 269 -11.05 -13.66 -6.90
C ASP A 269 -9.52 -13.57 -6.81
N ALA A 270 -8.89 -14.56 -6.19
CA ALA A 270 -7.43 -14.66 -6.05
C ALA A 270 -6.69 -14.60 -7.40
N ALA A 271 -7.34 -15.04 -8.49
CA ALA A 271 -6.76 -15.00 -9.84
C ALA A 271 -6.85 -13.61 -10.48
N ARG A 272 -7.37 -12.60 -9.79
CA ARG A 272 -7.53 -11.22 -10.28
C ARG A 272 -6.84 -10.19 -9.40
N ASP A 273 -5.82 -10.60 -8.64
CA ASP A 273 -5.08 -9.72 -7.71
C ASP A 273 -6.04 -9.00 -6.73
N MET A 274 -7.09 -9.74 -6.33
CA MET A 274 -8.04 -9.36 -5.29
C MET A 274 -7.64 -10.02 -3.98
N LEU A 275 -7.74 -9.27 -2.89
CA LEU A 275 -7.28 -9.67 -1.57
C LEU A 275 -8.05 -8.94 -0.46
N ALA A 276 -7.87 -9.36 0.79
CA ALA A 276 -8.36 -8.58 1.93
C ALA A 276 -7.20 -7.90 2.65
N ASN A 277 -7.43 -6.66 3.04
CA ASN A 277 -6.68 -5.97 4.10
C ASN A 277 -7.50 -6.01 5.40
N VAL A 278 -6.89 -5.61 6.51
CA VAL A 278 -7.61 -5.32 7.76
C VAL A 278 -7.29 -3.90 8.19
N THR A 279 -8.30 -3.16 8.62
CA THR A 279 -8.11 -1.80 9.15
C THR A 279 -7.54 -1.81 10.55
N VAL A 280 -7.05 -0.66 11.01
CA VAL A 280 -6.65 -0.42 12.41
C VAL A 280 -7.77 -0.67 13.44
N ASP A 281 -9.02 -0.74 12.99
CA ASP A 281 -10.20 -1.01 13.81
C ASP A 281 -10.71 -2.45 13.61
N HIS A 282 -9.83 -3.37 13.18
CA HIS A 282 -10.12 -4.80 12.99
C HIS A 282 -11.16 -5.13 11.90
N GLN A 283 -11.61 -4.16 11.12
CA GLN A 283 -12.52 -4.41 10.00
C GLN A 283 -11.77 -4.98 8.79
N PRO A 284 -12.17 -6.15 8.24
CA PRO A 284 -11.66 -6.62 6.95
C PRO A 284 -12.13 -5.75 5.79
N VAL A 285 -11.25 -5.49 4.82
CA VAL A 285 -11.50 -4.61 3.69
C VAL A 285 -11.09 -5.29 2.40
N ALA A 286 -12.08 -5.54 1.54
CA ALA A 286 -11.84 -5.98 0.18
C ALA A 286 -10.91 -5.00 -0.54
N THR A 287 -9.94 -5.55 -1.26
CA THR A 287 -8.94 -4.79 -1.99
C THR A 287 -8.68 -5.42 -3.35
N ILE A 288 -8.48 -4.59 -4.36
CA ILE A 288 -8.03 -5.01 -5.69
C ILE A 288 -6.93 -4.08 -6.16
N ARG A 289 -5.95 -4.62 -6.90
CA ARG A 289 -4.72 -3.88 -7.24
C ARG A 289 -4.35 -4.11 -8.69
N PHE A 290 -3.60 -3.17 -9.28
CA PHE A 290 -2.81 -3.37 -10.50
C PHE A 290 -1.70 -2.31 -10.56
N MET A 291 -0.66 -2.50 -11.39
CA MET A 291 0.48 -1.59 -11.43
C MET A 291 0.23 -0.31 -12.27
N GLY A 292 -0.89 0.38 -12.06
CA GLY A 292 -1.36 1.44 -12.98
C GLY A 292 -0.34 2.54 -13.30
N GLY A 293 0.48 2.98 -12.34
CA GLY A 293 1.55 3.95 -12.61
C GLY A 293 2.66 3.37 -13.50
N ARG A 294 3.12 2.14 -13.20
CA ARG A 294 4.11 1.45 -14.04
C ARG A 294 3.57 1.18 -15.45
N GLU A 295 2.32 0.75 -15.54
CA GLU A 295 1.67 0.47 -16.81
C GLU A 295 1.49 1.75 -17.64
N TYR A 296 1.15 2.87 -17.01
CA TYR A 296 1.15 4.18 -17.65
C TYR A 296 2.54 4.55 -18.19
N ASP A 297 3.60 4.40 -17.38
CA ASP A 297 4.96 4.74 -17.82
C ASP A 297 5.38 3.93 -19.05
N VAL A 298 5.11 2.63 -19.06
CA VAL A 298 5.42 1.73 -20.18
C VAL A 298 4.56 2.06 -21.41
N ALA A 299 3.25 2.15 -21.23
CA ALA A 299 2.31 2.40 -22.32
C ALA A 299 2.53 3.79 -22.93
N SER A 300 2.74 4.83 -22.12
CA SER A 300 2.97 6.20 -22.61
C SER A 300 4.36 6.41 -23.21
N GLY A 301 5.32 5.52 -22.94
CA GLY A 301 6.71 5.70 -23.34
C GLY A 301 7.44 6.75 -22.48
N GLY A 302 7.11 6.83 -21.18
CA GLY A 302 7.70 7.78 -20.23
C GLY A 302 7.22 9.23 -20.46
N TRP A 303 5.97 9.42 -20.87
CA TRP A 303 5.43 10.75 -21.13
C TRP A 303 5.18 11.52 -19.83
N VAL A 304 5.81 12.70 -19.71
CA VAL A 304 5.74 13.55 -18.50
C VAL A 304 5.07 14.91 -18.72
N LYS A 305 4.56 15.18 -19.93
CA LYS A 305 3.92 16.46 -20.26
C LYS A 305 2.40 16.38 -20.04
N PRO A 306 1.70 17.52 -19.90
CA PRO A 306 0.24 17.53 -19.89
C PRO A 306 -0.35 16.87 -21.16
N ILE A 307 -1.50 16.23 -21.00
CA ILE A 307 -2.30 15.67 -22.10
C ILE A 307 -3.51 16.58 -22.30
N SER A 308 -3.71 17.08 -23.52
CA SER A 308 -4.84 17.96 -23.84
C SER A 308 -6.14 17.16 -24.02
N SER A 309 -7.27 17.79 -23.67
CA SER A 309 -8.60 17.22 -23.89
C SER A 309 -8.89 16.94 -25.36
N GLU A 310 -8.33 17.75 -26.25
CA GLU A 310 -8.41 17.65 -27.70
C GLU A 310 -7.74 16.37 -28.18
N THR A 311 -6.54 16.07 -27.68
CA THR A 311 -5.85 14.81 -27.99
C THR A 311 -6.62 13.60 -27.48
N VAL A 312 -7.20 13.67 -26.27
CA VAL A 312 -8.05 12.60 -25.74
C VAL A 312 -9.28 12.37 -26.65
N ALA A 313 -9.95 13.44 -27.07
CA ALA A 313 -11.08 13.34 -27.99
C ALA A 313 -10.66 12.76 -29.36
N ALA A 314 -9.47 13.13 -29.86
CA ALA A 314 -8.94 12.61 -31.12
C ALA A 314 -8.66 11.10 -31.05
N VAL A 315 -8.05 10.60 -29.97
CA VAL A 315 -7.79 9.16 -29.82
C VAL A 315 -9.07 8.34 -29.64
N ILE A 316 -10.07 8.90 -28.96
CA ILE A 316 -11.41 8.29 -28.85
C ILE A 316 -12.03 8.16 -30.25
N ALA A 317 -12.03 9.23 -31.05
CA ALA A 317 -12.56 9.21 -32.41
C ALA A 317 -11.77 8.27 -33.34
N LYS A 318 -10.45 8.17 -33.14
CA LYS A 318 -9.53 7.28 -33.88
C LYS A 318 -9.74 5.79 -33.51
N ARG A 319 -10.38 5.50 -32.38
CA ARG A 319 -10.56 4.14 -31.84
C ARG A 319 -9.21 3.44 -31.63
N ALA A 320 -8.26 4.16 -31.06
CA ALA A 320 -6.97 3.61 -30.65
C ALA A 320 -7.05 3.21 -29.17
N PHE A 321 -6.71 1.96 -28.85
CA PHE A 321 -6.82 1.38 -27.51
C PHE A 321 -5.46 0.87 -27.03
N ALA A 322 -5.24 0.90 -25.72
CA ALA A 322 -4.26 0.08 -25.05
C ALA A 322 -5.01 -1.03 -24.30
N LEU A 323 -4.55 -2.27 -24.45
CA LEU A 323 -5.17 -3.46 -23.86
C LEU A 323 -4.19 -4.10 -22.87
N PRO A 324 -4.69 -4.69 -21.76
CA PRO A 324 -3.86 -5.16 -20.65
C PRO A 324 -3.02 -6.41 -20.99
N SER A 325 -1.89 -6.66 -20.31
CA SER A 325 -1.29 -5.87 -19.21
C SER A 325 0.12 -5.40 -19.56
N PHE A 326 0.46 -4.14 -19.27
CA PHE A 326 1.79 -3.57 -19.54
C PHE A 326 2.80 -3.82 -18.41
N ALA A 327 2.36 -4.44 -17.30
CA ALA A 327 3.19 -4.87 -16.19
C ALA A 327 2.60 -6.14 -15.55
N PRO A 328 3.39 -6.93 -14.80
CA PRO A 328 2.89 -8.08 -14.05
C PRO A 328 1.89 -7.70 -12.95
N GLY A 329 0.99 -8.62 -12.61
CA GLY A 329 -0.07 -8.41 -11.62
C GLY A 329 -1.36 -7.84 -12.23
N GLY A 330 -2.33 -7.57 -11.37
CA GLY A 330 -3.60 -6.96 -11.78
C GLY A 330 -4.74 -7.93 -12.11
N PRO A 331 -5.94 -7.39 -12.39
CA PRO A 331 -7.16 -8.16 -12.62
C PRO A 331 -7.20 -8.95 -13.94
N MET A 332 -6.21 -8.75 -14.81
CA MET A 332 -6.14 -9.35 -16.15
C MET A 332 -4.80 -10.09 -16.34
N PRO A 333 -4.49 -11.12 -15.55
CA PRO A 333 -3.17 -11.74 -15.58
C PRO A 333 -2.86 -12.52 -16.86
N GLY A 334 -1.57 -12.58 -17.17
CA GLY A 334 -0.99 -13.39 -18.25
C GLY A 334 -1.34 -12.93 -19.67
N HIS A 335 -1.75 -11.67 -19.83
CA HIS A 335 -1.87 -11.03 -21.15
C HIS A 335 -0.72 -10.03 -21.32
N GLU A 336 -0.14 -9.98 -22.51
CA GLU A 336 0.88 -8.99 -22.85
C GLU A 336 0.20 -7.72 -23.39
N GLY A 337 0.56 -6.59 -22.77
CA GLY A 337 0.01 -5.29 -23.10
C GLY A 337 0.35 -4.88 -24.52
N HIS A 338 -0.64 -4.43 -25.26
CA HIS A 338 -0.47 -4.01 -26.65
C HIS A 338 -1.46 -2.92 -27.04
N PHE A 339 -1.15 -2.22 -28.13
CA PHE A 339 -2.04 -1.24 -28.73
C PHE A 339 -2.89 -1.89 -29.82
N ALA A 340 -4.17 -1.55 -29.85
CA ALA A 340 -5.13 -1.97 -30.87
C ALA A 340 -5.74 -0.76 -31.58
N GLY A 341 -6.01 -0.90 -32.88
CA GLY A 341 -6.49 0.20 -33.72
C GLY A 341 -5.35 0.95 -34.44
N PRO A 342 -5.62 2.15 -34.98
CA PRO A 342 -4.62 2.94 -35.70
C PRO A 342 -3.42 3.34 -34.82
N PRO A 343 -2.21 3.50 -35.39
CA PRO A 343 -1.00 3.80 -34.63
C PRO A 343 -1.09 5.15 -33.92
N VAL A 344 -0.50 5.24 -32.73
CA VAL A 344 -0.43 6.45 -31.90
C VAL A 344 1.00 6.71 -31.46
N GLU A 345 1.39 7.98 -31.42
CA GLU A 345 2.72 8.44 -31.02
C GLU A 345 2.63 9.70 -30.15
N GLY A 346 3.69 10.01 -29.41
CA GLY A 346 3.77 11.21 -28.58
C GLY A 346 2.58 11.36 -27.63
N GLU A 347 1.89 12.50 -27.71
CA GLU A 347 0.75 12.82 -26.84
C GLU A 347 -0.44 11.90 -27.07
N GLU A 348 -0.69 11.43 -28.31
CA GLU A 348 -1.77 10.46 -28.57
C GLU A 348 -1.52 9.15 -27.82
N ARG A 349 -0.27 8.67 -27.81
CA ARG A 349 0.12 7.46 -27.09
C ARG A 349 -0.07 7.63 -25.58
N ALA A 350 0.29 8.79 -25.04
CA ALA A 350 0.05 9.12 -23.64
C ALA A 350 -1.44 9.23 -23.30
N ALA A 351 -2.26 9.80 -24.19
CA ALA A 351 -3.71 9.89 -24.03
C ALA A 351 -4.36 8.49 -23.99
N VAL A 352 -3.94 7.59 -24.89
CA VAL A 352 -4.41 6.19 -24.87
C VAL A 352 -3.97 5.48 -23.59
N ALA A 353 -2.74 5.70 -23.11
CA ALA A 353 -2.26 5.15 -21.84
C ALA A 353 -3.06 5.66 -20.63
N MET A 354 -3.40 6.96 -20.59
CA MET A 354 -4.22 7.54 -19.51
C MET A 354 -5.64 6.98 -19.52
N LEU A 355 -6.28 6.90 -20.70
CA LEU A 355 -7.59 6.25 -20.86
C LEU A 355 -7.55 4.79 -20.41
N TYR A 356 -6.49 4.06 -20.78
CA TYR A 356 -6.28 2.68 -20.36
C TYR A 356 -6.23 2.52 -18.85
N VAL A 357 -5.46 3.36 -18.13
CA VAL A 357 -5.40 3.28 -16.67
C VAL A 357 -6.75 3.64 -16.04
N ALA A 358 -7.46 4.65 -16.57
CA ALA A 358 -8.82 4.97 -16.10
C ALA A 358 -9.81 3.81 -16.34
N LEU A 359 -9.68 3.10 -17.47
CA LEU A 359 -10.50 1.93 -17.80
C LEU A 359 -10.15 0.70 -16.96
N MET A 360 -8.88 0.48 -16.63
CA MET A 360 -8.46 -0.57 -15.70
C MET A 360 -8.93 -0.29 -14.27
N THR A 361 -8.88 0.98 -13.82
CA THR A 361 -9.49 1.39 -12.54
C THR A 361 -11.00 1.16 -12.56
N ASP A 362 -11.67 1.56 -13.63
CA ASP A 362 -13.10 1.35 -13.81
C ASP A 362 -13.48 -0.15 -13.87
N LEU A 363 -12.68 -1.00 -14.51
CA LEU A 363 -12.87 -2.45 -14.46
C LEU A 363 -12.70 -2.97 -13.03
N SER A 364 -11.66 -2.53 -12.34
CA SER A 364 -11.34 -2.98 -10.98
C SER A 364 -12.42 -2.58 -9.97
N LEU A 365 -12.97 -1.38 -10.10
CA LEU A 365 -14.11 -0.89 -9.31
C LEU A 365 -15.38 -1.74 -9.53
N ASP A 366 -15.62 -2.26 -10.75
CA ASP A 366 -16.73 -3.20 -10.98
C ASP A 366 -16.45 -4.56 -10.35
N LEU A 367 -15.23 -5.09 -10.51
CA LEU A 367 -14.85 -6.40 -9.98
C LEU A 367 -14.94 -6.46 -8.46
N ILE A 368 -14.57 -5.38 -7.78
CA ILE A 368 -14.73 -5.29 -6.33
C ILE A 368 -16.16 -4.91 -5.91
N GLY A 369 -17.07 -4.60 -6.83
CA GLY A 369 -18.45 -4.23 -6.50
C GLY A 369 -18.58 -2.84 -5.86
N SER A 370 -17.74 -1.89 -6.22
CA SER A 370 -17.82 -0.51 -5.73
C SER A 370 -19.04 0.23 -6.26
N ALA A 371 -19.88 0.72 -5.34
CA ALA A 371 -21.08 1.50 -5.63
C ALA A 371 -21.23 2.78 -4.76
N ASN A 372 -20.31 3.01 -3.83
CA ASN A 372 -20.29 4.14 -2.89
C ASN A 372 -19.44 5.31 -3.43
N ALA A 373 -19.24 6.38 -2.65
CA ALA A 373 -18.37 7.48 -3.06
C ALA A 373 -16.96 6.98 -3.35
N ILE A 374 -16.26 7.58 -4.33
CA ILE A 374 -14.88 7.25 -4.65
C ILE A 374 -14.00 8.40 -4.17
N VAL A 375 -12.92 8.09 -3.45
CA VAL A 375 -11.89 9.07 -3.10
C VAL A 375 -10.61 8.66 -3.81
N ILE A 376 -10.07 9.53 -4.66
CA ILE A 376 -8.81 9.31 -5.36
C ILE A 376 -7.69 10.03 -4.63
N ASP A 377 -6.68 9.27 -4.24
CA ASP A 377 -5.48 9.73 -3.55
C ASP A 377 -4.23 9.48 -4.42
N GLY A 378 -3.24 10.37 -4.37
CA GLY A 378 -1.93 10.13 -4.96
C GLY A 378 -1.65 10.70 -6.37
N GLY A 379 -0.62 10.16 -7.02
CA GLY A 379 0.11 10.80 -8.12
C GLY A 379 -0.65 10.94 -9.43
N LEU A 380 -1.57 10.02 -9.75
CA LEU A 380 -2.31 10.07 -11.01
C LEU A 380 -3.31 11.23 -11.05
N VAL A 381 -3.72 11.77 -9.90
CA VAL A 381 -4.54 12.99 -9.81
C VAL A 381 -3.86 14.16 -10.52
N LYS A 382 -2.52 14.21 -10.52
CA LYS A 382 -1.73 15.29 -11.17
C LYS A 382 -1.75 15.22 -12.70
N THR A 383 -2.20 14.11 -13.30
CA THR A 383 -2.32 13.97 -14.77
C THR A 383 -3.54 14.70 -15.34
N GLY A 384 -4.36 15.32 -14.49
CA GLY A 384 -5.43 16.25 -14.84
C GLY A 384 -6.73 15.54 -15.23
N LEU A 385 -6.74 14.82 -16.36
CA LEU A 385 -7.98 14.25 -16.91
C LEU A 385 -8.41 12.92 -16.28
N TYR A 386 -7.50 12.22 -15.58
CA TYR A 386 -7.80 10.91 -15.00
C TYR A 386 -9.04 10.91 -14.10
N ALA A 387 -9.12 11.83 -13.14
CA ALA A 387 -10.24 11.90 -12.21
C ALA A 387 -11.56 12.27 -12.90
N SER A 388 -11.53 13.24 -13.83
CA SER A 388 -12.71 13.64 -14.60
C SER A 388 -13.21 12.55 -15.55
N VAL A 389 -12.30 11.78 -16.17
CA VAL A 389 -12.66 10.62 -17.00
C VAL A 389 -13.28 9.53 -16.14
N LEU A 390 -12.70 9.23 -14.97
CA LEU A 390 -13.26 8.25 -14.05
C LEU A 390 -14.64 8.68 -13.53
N ALA A 391 -14.83 9.98 -13.22
CA ALA A 391 -16.12 10.55 -12.85
C ALA A 391 -17.17 10.41 -13.97
N ALA A 392 -16.76 10.52 -15.24
CA ALA A 392 -17.64 10.24 -16.37
C ALA A 392 -18.02 8.75 -16.47
N PHE A 393 -17.07 7.83 -16.26
CA PHE A 393 -17.36 6.39 -16.24
C PHE A 393 -18.25 5.97 -15.06
N ARG A 394 -18.15 6.69 -13.94
CA ARG A 394 -18.83 6.44 -12.67
C ARG A 394 -19.93 7.46 -12.38
N SER A 395 -20.77 7.75 -13.36
CA SER A 395 -21.83 8.78 -13.27
C SER A 395 -22.86 8.60 -12.15
N GLN A 396 -22.91 7.44 -11.49
CA GLN A 396 -23.75 7.16 -10.33
C GLN A 396 -23.02 7.32 -8.98
N GLN A 397 -21.70 7.52 -8.99
CA GLN A 397 -20.87 7.68 -7.80
C GLN A 397 -20.26 9.08 -7.78
N THR A 398 -20.14 9.68 -6.60
CA THR A 398 -19.39 10.93 -6.45
C THR A 398 -17.90 10.60 -6.42
N VAL A 399 -17.11 11.24 -7.29
CA VAL A 399 -15.64 11.11 -7.30
C VAL A 399 -15.04 12.33 -6.61
N HIS A 400 -14.35 12.09 -5.51
CA HIS A 400 -13.57 13.06 -4.76
C HIS A 400 -12.09 12.93 -5.13
N THR A 401 -11.38 14.05 -5.20
CA THR A 401 -9.93 14.08 -5.32
C THR A 401 -9.34 14.89 -4.18
N SER A 402 -8.19 14.42 -3.70
CA SER A 402 -7.37 15.13 -2.75
C SER A 402 -6.18 15.78 -3.47
N SER A 403 -5.87 17.02 -3.11
CA SER A 403 -4.60 17.65 -3.52
C SER A 403 -3.41 17.21 -2.67
N ASN A 404 -3.66 16.51 -1.55
CA ASN A 404 -2.63 16.11 -0.62
C ASN A 404 -1.93 14.82 -1.09
N PRO A 405 -0.62 14.84 -1.39
CA PRO A 405 0.09 13.65 -1.83
C PRO A 405 0.61 12.77 -0.69
N GLU A 406 0.38 13.13 0.58
CA GLU A 406 1.01 12.50 1.75
C GLU A 406 -0.03 11.78 2.66
N GLY A 407 -0.98 11.07 2.04
CA GLY A 407 -2.07 10.37 2.73
C GLY A 407 -1.61 9.43 3.84
N SER A 408 -0.52 8.68 3.63
CA SER A 408 0.03 7.76 4.64
C SER A 408 0.53 8.50 5.88
N ALA A 409 1.34 9.55 5.70
CA ALA A 409 1.87 10.34 6.81
C ALA A 409 0.75 11.07 7.57
N PHE A 410 -0.22 11.64 6.87
CA PHE A 410 -1.34 12.34 7.50
C PHE A 410 -2.26 11.36 8.23
N GLY A 411 -2.42 10.15 7.70
CA GLY A 411 -3.12 9.06 8.37
C GLY A 411 -2.48 8.64 9.69
N ALA A 412 -1.16 8.50 9.70
CA ALA A 412 -0.41 8.21 10.91
C ALA A 412 -0.53 9.35 11.94
N ALA A 413 -0.44 10.62 11.51
CA ALA A 413 -0.72 11.76 12.38
C ALA A 413 -2.16 11.75 12.90
N ALA A 414 -3.15 11.43 12.05
CA ALA A 414 -4.56 11.39 12.43
C ALA A 414 -4.82 10.35 13.53
N LEU A 415 -4.17 9.19 13.49
CA LEU A 415 -4.25 8.17 14.54
C LEU A 415 -3.73 8.68 15.90
N VAL A 416 -2.65 9.45 15.88
CA VAL A 416 -2.10 10.08 17.09
C VAL A 416 -3.04 11.16 17.60
N PHE A 417 -3.57 12.01 16.72
CA PHE A 417 -4.54 13.05 17.08
C PHE A 417 -5.83 12.47 17.67
N ASP A 418 -6.39 11.43 17.06
CA ASP A 418 -7.57 10.69 17.56
C ASP A 418 -7.33 10.19 18.99
N THR A 419 -6.16 9.57 19.23
CA THR A 419 -5.78 9.04 20.54
C THR A 419 -5.72 10.12 21.63
N ILE A 420 -5.41 11.36 21.28
CA ILE A 420 -5.37 12.48 22.22
C ILE A 420 -6.63 13.36 22.19
N GLY A 421 -7.69 12.90 21.52
CA GLY A 421 -8.98 13.59 21.45
C GLY A 421 -8.93 14.88 20.63
N HIS A 422 -8.08 14.92 19.59
CA HIS A 422 -7.94 16.05 18.68
C HIS A 422 -8.20 15.62 17.23
N SER A 423 -8.65 16.55 16.38
CA SER A 423 -8.92 16.26 14.96
C SER A 423 -8.69 17.53 14.14
N PRO A 424 -7.43 17.86 13.82
CA PRO A 424 -7.10 19.13 13.18
C PRO A 424 -7.31 19.15 11.66
N PHE A 425 -7.33 17.98 11.03
CA PHE A 425 -7.45 17.89 9.59
C PHE A 425 -8.84 18.32 9.13
N VAL A 426 -8.87 19.17 8.12
CA VAL A 426 -10.10 19.63 7.46
C VAL A 426 -10.22 18.90 6.14
N ASN A 427 -11.44 18.46 5.82
CA ASN A 427 -11.71 17.86 4.52
C ASN A 427 -11.65 18.92 3.42
N ASP A 428 -10.57 18.90 2.65
CA ASP A 428 -10.31 19.76 1.50
C ASP A 428 -10.50 19.03 0.15
N CYS A 429 -11.09 17.83 0.17
CA CYS A 429 -11.34 17.07 -1.04
C CYS A 429 -12.33 17.81 -1.95
N VAL A 430 -12.01 17.85 -3.25
CA VAL A 430 -12.87 18.46 -4.26
C VAL A 430 -13.62 17.38 -5.03
N ILE A 431 -14.84 17.68 -5.47
CA ILE A 431 -15.60 16.79 -6.35
C ILE A 431 -15.06 16.97 -7.77
N ALA A 432 -14.68 15.87 -8.42
CA ALA A 432 -14.23 15.88 -9.80
C ALA A 432 -15.41 16.04 -10.75
N GLU A 433 -15.39 17.08 -11.58
CA GLU A 433 -16.37 17.27 -12.63
C GLU A 433 -16.19 16.21 -13.73
N PRO A 434 -17.26 15.51 -14.17
CA PRO A 434 -17.19 14.54 -15.25
C PRO A 434 -16.67 15.14 -16.56
N ALA A 435 -15.73 14.44 -17.21
CA ALA A 435 -15.19 14.89 -18.49
C ALA A 435 -16.26 14.88 -19.60
N THR A 436 -16.44 16.02 -20.26
CA THR A 436 -17.32 16.14 -21.44
C THR A 436 -16.58 15.79 -22.72
N LEU A 437 -16.33 14.49 -22.94
CA LEU A 437 -15.64 13.95 -24.12
C LEU A 437 -16.60 13.14 -25.00
N SER A 438 -16.78 13.59 -26.25
CA SER A 438 -17.67 12.92 -27.20
C SER A 438 -17.20 11.48 -27.47
N GLY A 439 -18.12 10.52 -27.39
CA GLY A 439 -17.83 9.10 -27.67
C GLY A 439 -17.17 8.32 -26.53
N LEU A 440 -16.91 8.94 -25.38
CA LEU A 440 -16.21 8.30 -24.25
C LEU A 440 -16.89 7.00 -23.77
N ASP A 441 -18.21 7.00 -23.61
CA ASP A 441 -18.95 5.78 -23.22
C ASP A 441 -18.90 4.67 -24.28
N ALA A 442 -18.91 5.05 -25.56
CA ALA A 442 -18.79 4.07 -26.64
C ALA A 442 -17.38 3.45 -26.65
N TYR A 443 -16.35 4.28 -26.45
CA TYR A 443 -14.97 3.86 -26.29
C TYR A 443 -14.80 2.91 -25.10
N ARG A 444 -15.38 3.23 -23.94
CA ARG A 444 -15.41 2.35 -22.75
C ARG A 444 -16.01 0.98 -23.06
N ARG A 445 -17.19 0.95 -23.70
CA ARG A 445 -17.87 -0.32 -24.05
C ARG A 445 -17.06 -1.15 -25.04
N GLU A 446 -16.44 -0.51 -26.04
CA GLU A 446 -15.60 -1.21 -27.02
C GLU A 446 -14.33 -1.78 -26.37
N TRP A 447 -13.68 -1.00 -25.51
CA TRP A 447 -12.53 -1.48 -24.74
C TRP A 447 -12.90 -2.70 -23.87
N ARG A 448 -14.05 -2.66 -23.17
CA ARG A 448 -14.56 -3.79 -22.39
C ARG A 448 -14.79 -5.03 -23.25
N HIS A 449 -15.36 -4.86 -24.44
CA HIS A 449 -15.54 -5.97 -25.37
C HIS A 449 -14.21 -6.63 -25.77
N HIS A 450 -13.16 -5.84 -26.00
CA HIS A 450 -11.82 -6.38 -26.27
C HIS A 450 -11.27 -7.18 -25.07
N VAL A 451 -11.39 -6.64 -23.86
CA VAL A 451 -10.90 -7.28 -22.63
C VAL A 451 -11.66 -8.58 -22.34
N ASP A 452 -12.98 -8.60 -22.52
CA ASP A 452 -13.81 -9.80 -22.32
C ASP A 452 -13.49 -10.91 -23.35
N ALA A 453 -13.21 -10.51 -24.59
CA ALA A 453 -12.77 -11.44 -25.64
C ALA A 453 -11.40 -12.08 -25.30
N MET A 454 -10.47 -11.30 -24.73
CA MET A 454 -9.18 -11.80 -24.27
C MET A 454 -9.33 -12.84 -23.14
N ALA A 455 -10.20 -12.56 -22.16
CA ALA A 455 -10.47 -13.50 -21.06
C ALA A 455 -11.14 -14.80 -21.55
N SER A 456 -12.03 -14.71 -22.54
CA SER A 456 -12.75 -15.85 -23.09
C SER A 456 -11.87 -16.75 -23.97
N GLY A 457 -10.97 -16.17 -24.77
CA GLY A 457 -10.05 -16.90 -25.65
C GLY A 457 -9.08 -17.83 -24.91
N LYS A 458 -8.67 -17.47 -23.69
CA LYS A 458 -7.87 -18.33 -22.81
C LYS A 458 -8.62 -19.52 -22.23
N ARG A 459 -9.91 -19.36 -21.89
CA ARG A 459 -10.73 -20.45 -21.35
C ARG A 459 -10.96 -21.56 -22.39
N ALA A 460 -10.98 -21.21 -23.68
CA ALA A 460 -11.07 -22.18 -24.77
C ALA A 460 -9.76 -22.97 -24.97
N THR A 461 -8.61 -22.28 -25.03
CA THR A 461 -7.29 -22.92 -25.20
C THR A 461 -6.87 -23.77 -24.00
N ALA A 462 -7.18 -23.36 -22.77
CA ALA A 462 -6.90 -24.17 -21.58
C ALA A 462 -7.74 -25.47 -21.53
N ARG A 463 -8.98 -25.45 -22.07
CA ARG A 463 -9.83 -26.65 -22.19
C ARG A 463 -9.35 -27.60 -23.28
N GLU A 464 -8.80 -27.08 -24.38
CA GLU A 464 -8.23 -27.90 -25.46
C GLU A 464 -6.88 -28.54 -25.09
N MET A 465 -6.13 -27.95 -24.13
CA MET A 465 -4.88 -28.54 -23.63
C MET A 465 -5.07 -29.60 -22.54
N CYS A 466 -6.25 -29.65 -21.91
CA CYS A 466 -6.59 -30.66 -20.89
C CYS A 466 -7.44 -31.83 -21.44
N ALA A 467 -7.79 -31.79 -22.72
CA ALA A 467 -8.47 -32.86 -23.45
C ALA A 467 -7.45 -33.58 -24.34
#